data_AF-A0A127SB64-F1
#
_entry.id   AF-A0A127SB64-F1
#
_cell.length_a   1.000
_cell.length_b   1.000
_cell.length_c   1.000
_cell.angle_alpha   90.00
_cell.angle_beta   90.00
_cell.angle_gamma   90.00
#
_symmetry.space_group_name_H-M   'P 1'
#
loop_
_entity.id
_entity.type
_entity.pdbx_description
1 polymer ?
#
loop_
_entity_poly.entity_id
_entity_poly.type
_entity_poly.pdbx_seq_one_letter_code
_entity_poly.pdbx_strand_id
1 'polypeptide(L)'
;NIETTINQSFKPLMEKYGVLGMAVGVIYKGGNHEQYYGIQSDIDNKAVDSQTIFELGSVSKIFTATAGAYAKSQGKLSFQDHPSKYWPELQKSEINKVSLLELVTYTSGNLPLQFPDNVKTDQ
;
A
#
# COMPACT_ATOMS: atom_id res chain seq x y z
N ASN A 1 24.46 4.46 18.24
CA ASN A 1 23.10 4.27 18.79
C ASN A 1 22.14 4.09 17.59
N ILE A 2 20.84 3.81 17.79
CA ILE A 2 19.92 3.54 16.66
C ILE A 2 19.82 4.72 15.67
N GLU A 3 19.83 5.96 16.18
CA GLU A 3 19.81 7.17 15.36
C GLU A 3 21.04 7.28 14.45
N THR A 4 22.25 7.01 14.98
CA THR A 4 23.48 6.95 14.17
C THR A 4 23.33 5.96 13.03
N THR A 5 22.79 4.76 13.31
CA THR A 5 22.57 3.72 12.30
C THR A 5 21.59 4.20 11.22
N ILE A 6 20.45 4.77 11.61
CA ILE A 6 19.47 5.32 10.65
C ILE A 6 20.14 6.38 9.76
N ASN A 7 20.83 7.35 10.37
CA ASN A 7 21.51 8.43 9.64
C ASN A 7 22.53 7.90 8.63
N GLN A 8 23.37 6.93 9.04
CA GLN A 8 24.39 6.33 8.17
C GLN A 8 23.79 5.48 7.05
N SER A 9 22.65 4.85 7.26
CA SER A 9 21.97 4.05 6.24
C SER A 9 21.23 4.90 5.20
N PHE A 10 20.51 5.94 5.61
CA PHE A 10 19.56 6.61 4.72
C PHE A 10 20.10 7.91 4.09
N LYS A 11 20.87 8.74 4.80
CA LYS A 11 21.37 10.01 4.23
C LYS A 11 22.18 9.82 2.94
N PRO A 12 23.11 8.86 2.84
CA PRO A 12 23.86 8.64 1.59
C PRO A 12 22.96 8.19 0.44
N LEU A 13 21.89 7.45 0.73
CA LEU A 13 20.93 7.00 -0.28
C LEU A 13 20.05 8.17 -0.76
N MET A 14 19.62 9.04 0.16
CA MET A 14 18.87 10.24 -0.21
C MET A 14 19.68 11.12 -1.17
N GLU A 15 20.95 11.37 -0.86
CA GLU A 15 21.84 12.14 -1.74
C GLU A 15 22.05 11.43 -3.09
N LYS A 16 22.33 10.13 -3.07
CA LYS A 16 22.57 9.33 -4.30
C LYS A 16 21.37 9.32 -5.24
N TYR A 17 20.15 9.26 -4.71
CA TYR A 17 18.93 9.12 -5.51
C TYR A 17 18.13 10.43 -5.64
N GLY A 18 18.64 11.55 -5.12
CA GLY A 18 17.96 12.84 -5.18
C GLY A 18 16.62 12.85 -4.43
N VAL A 19 16.52 12.13 -3.31
CA VAL A 19 15.29 12.09 -2.50
C VAL A 19 15.21 13.36 -1.66
N LEU A 20 14.25 14.23 -1.98
CA LEU A 20 14.07 15.55 -1.35
C LEU A 20 13.70 15.47 0.14
N GLY A 21 12.89 14.48 0.51
CA GLY A 21 12.37 14.33 1.86
C GLY A 21 12.11 12.88 2.23
N MET A 22 12.36 12.52 3.48
CA MET A 22 12.17 11.17 3.99
C MET A 22 11.80 11.19 5.47
N ALA A 23 10.83 10.35 5.84
CA ALA A 23 10.53 10.00 7.22
C ALA A 23 10.91 8.54 7.47
N VAL A 24 11.64 8.27 8.55
CA VAL A 24 12.06 6.92 8.95
C VAL A 24 11.56 6.64 10.36
N GLY A 25 10.78 5.57 10.53
CA GLY A 25 10.35 5.06 11.83
C GLY A 25 10.87 3.65 12.08
N VAL A 26 11.44 3.40 13.25
CA VAL A 26 11.97 2.09 13.67
C VAL A 26 11.47 1.76 15.07
N ILE A 27 10.93 0.55 15.25
CA ILE A 27 10.66 -0.03 16.57
C ILE A 27 11.88 -0.88 16.95
N TYR A 28 12.62 -0.48 17.99
CA TYR A 28 13.82 -1.16 18.44
C TYR A 28 13.90 -1.21 19.95
N LYS A 29 14.13 -2.41 20.51
CA LYS A 29 14.20 -2.66 21.96
C LYS A 29 13.00 -2.08 22.74
N GLY A 30 11.80 -2.18 22.15
CA GLY A 30 10.56 -1.68 22.75
C GLY A 30 10.37 -0.16 22.68
N GLY A 31 11.30 0.59 22.07
CA GLY A 31 11.17 2.02 21.82
C GLY A 31 10.83 2.33 20.36
N ASN A 32 10.08 3.42 20.16
CA ASN A 32 9.85 4.01 18.85
C ASN A 32 10.92 5.08 18.58
N HIS A 33 11.55 5.02 17.43
CA HIS A 33 12.58 5.96 17.00
C HIS A 33 12.21 6.51 15.63
N GLU A 34 12.00 7.82 15.57
CA GLU A 34 11.61 8.53 14.35
C GLU A 34 12.70 9.51 13.96
N GLN A 35 12.97 9.62 12.67
CA GLN A 35 13.89 10.58 12.08
C GLN A 35 13.29 11.17 10.81
N TYR A 36 13.42 12.48 10.63
CA TYR A 36 12.87 13.21 9.50
C TYR A 36 13.99 13.97 8.81
N TYR A 37 13.98 13.95 7.48
CA TYR A 37 15.03 14.50 6.64
C TYR A 37 14.43 15.30 5.51
N GLY A 38 15.08 16.44 5.20
CA GLY A 38 14.77 17.23 4.02
C GLY A 38 13.41 17.91 4.07
N ILE A 39 12.81 18.09 2.89
CA ILE A 39 11.60 18.89 2.68
C ILE A 39 10.49 18.11 1.98
N GLN A 40 9.24 18.51 2.22
CA GLN A 40 8.04 17.90 1.64
C GLN A 40 7.87 18.27 0.15
N SER A 41 8.30 19.49 -0.22
CA SER A 41 8.28 19.98 -1.60
C SER A 41 9.32 21.08 -1.83
N ASP A 42 9.77 21.21 -3.09
CA ASP A 42 10.64 22.31 -3.53
C ASP A 42 9.88 23.65 -3.71
N ILE A 43 8.55 23.65 -3.56
CA ILE A 43 7.72 24.85 -3.75
C ILE A 43 7.65 25.65 -2.46
N ASP A 44 7.38 24.98 -1.34
CA ASP A 44 7.14 25.61 -0.03
C ASP A 44 8.30 25.46 0.96
N ASN A 45 9.32 24.65 0.63
CA ASN A 45 10.47 24.33 1.48
C ASN A 45 10.07 23.88 2.90
N LYS A 46 8.88 23.30 3.04
CA LYS A 46 8.40 22.83 4.33
C LYS A 46 9.19 21.60 4.75
N ALA A 47 9.75 21.58 5.95
CA ALA A 47 10.49 20.42 6.45
C ALA A 47 9.58 19.19 6.59
N VAL A 48 10.11 17.99 6.31
CA VAL A 48 9.42 16.74 6.66
C VAL A 48 9.32 16.65 8.19
N ASP A 49 8.16 16.24 8.67
CA ASP A 49 7.82 16.08 10.08
C ASP A 49 6.89 14.87 10.30
N SER A 50 6.47 14.66 11.56
CA SER A 50 5.57 13.57 11.95
C SER A 50 4.16 13.66 11.35
N GLN A 51 3.78 14.79 10.76
CA GLN A 51 2.47 15.04 10.17
C GLN A 51 2.51 15.05 8.64
N THR A 52 3.68 14.83 8.05
CA THR A 52 3.84 14.82 6.60
C THR A 52 3.12 13.62 6.00
N ILE A 53 2.27 13.87 5.01
CA ILE A 53 1.52 12.84 4.29
C ILE A 53 2.33 12.40 3.07
N PHE A 54 2.63 11.11 2.97
CA PHE A 54 3.27 10.49 1.80
C PHE A 54 2.32 9.52 1.12
N GLU A 55 2.36 9.48 -0.21
CA GLU A 55 1.73 8.40 -0.96
C GLU A 55 2.52 7.10 -0.78
N LEU A 56 1.90 6.08 -0.18
CA LEU A 56 2.57 4.80 0.10
C LEU A 56 2.39 3.75 -1.01
N GLY A 57 1.66 4.09 -2.07
CA GLY A 57 1.42 3.24 -3.24
C GLY A 57 0.88 1.86 -2.85
N SER A 58 1.57 0.79 -3.25
CA SER A 58 1.11 -0.59 -3.02
C SER A 58 1.07 -1.02 -1.55
N VAL A 59 1.67 -0.27 -0.62
CA VAL A 59 1.48 -0.51 0.83
C VAL A 59 0.00 -0.38 1.22
N SER A 60 -0.79 0.42 0.49
CA SER A 60 -2.25 0.52 0.66
C SER A 60 -2.97 -0.83 0.63
N LYS A 61 -2.41 -1.84 -0.07
CA LYS A 61 -2.99 -3.19 -0.14
C LYS A 61 -3.07 -3.88 1.22
N ILE A 62 -2.18 -3.56 2.18
CA ILE A 62 -2.24 -4.10 3.55
C ILE A 62 -3.51 -3.63 4.25
N PHE A 63 -3.93 -2.38 4.03
CA PHE A 63 -5.17 -1.84 4.57
C PHE A 63 -6.39 -2.49 3.90
N THR A 64 -6.38 -2.65 2.58
CA THR A 64 -7.44 -3.38 1.84
C THR A 64 -7.57 -4.83 2.33
N ALA A 65 -6.44 -5.54 2.51
CA ALA A 65 -6.43 -6.90 3.03
C ALA A 65 -6.98 -6.96 4.48
N THR A 66 -6.63 -5.98 5.31
CA THR A 66 -7.15 -5.87 6.68
C THR A 66 -8.67 -5.66 6.68
N ALA A 67 -9.20 -4.79 5.80
CA ALA A 67 -10.64 -4.58 5.66
C ALA A 67 -11.36 -5.87 5.20
N GLY A 68 -10.79 -6.61 4.25
CA GLY A 68 -11.32 -7.90 3.79
C GLY A 68 -11.31 -8.97 4.89
N ALA A 69 -10.21 -9.08 5.64
CA ALA A 69 -10.10 -10.00 6.78
C ALA A 69 -11.08 -9.65 7.91
N TYR A 70 -11.31 -8.36 8.15
CA TYR A 70 -12.30 -7.89 9.10
C TYR A 70 -13.73 -8.21 8.63
N ALA A 71 -14.06 -7.97 7.37
CA ALA A 71 -15.36 -8.38 6.82
C ALA A 71 -15.59 -9.89 6.94
N LYS A 72 -14.54 -10.70 6.73
CA LYS A 72 -14.59 -12.15 6.96
C LYS A 72 -14.85 -12.50 8.43
N SER A 73 -14.17 -11.86 9.37
CA SER A 73 -14.35 -12.14 10.80
C SER A 73 -15.76 -11.78 11.28
N GLN A 74 -16.40 -10.80 10.64
CA GLN A 74 -17.80 -10.42 10.85
C GLN A 74 -18.81 -11.31 10.11
N GLY A 75 -18.37 -12.36 9.41
CA GLY A 75 -19.24 -13.24 8.62
C GLY A 75 -19.86 -12.57 7.38
N LYS A 76 -19.41 -11.38 6.99
CA LYS A 76 -19.93 -10.63 5.83
C LYS A 76 -19.39 -11.18 4.50
N LEU A 77 -18.24 -11.86 4.54
CA LEU A 77 -17.72 -12.59 3.39
C LEU A 77 -16.97 -13.87 3.79
N SER A 78 -16.82 -14.77 2.83
CA SER A 78 -15.89 -15.89 2.87
C SER A 78 -14.83 -15.73 1.78
N PHE A 79 -13.58 -16.12 2.06
CA PHE A 79 -12.55 -16.15 1.02
C PHE A 79 -12.79 -17.23 -0.04
N GLN A 80 -13.67 -18.19 0.23
CA GLN A 80 -14.13 -19.19 -0.74
C GLN A 80 -15.28 -18.68 -1.62
N ASP A 81 -15.82 -17.49 -1.35
CA ASP A 81 -16.87 -16.93 -2.19
C ASP A 81 -16.34 -16.55 -3.58
N HIS A 82 -17.23 -16.52 -4.56
CA HIS A 82 -16.96 -16.00 -5.89
C HIS A 82 -17.48 -14.55 -6.02
N PRO A 83 -16.85 -13.70 -6.86
CA PRO A 83 -17.22 -12.28 -7.01
C PRO A 83 -18.71 -12.02 -7.26
N SER A 84 -19.39 -12.85 -8.04
CA SER A 84 -20.82 -12.67 -8.36
C SER A 84 -21.75 -12.74 -7.16
N LYS A 85 -21.30 -13.28 -6.02
CA LYS A 85 -22.05 -13.23 -4.76
C LYS A 85 -22.25 -11.78 -4.26
N TYR A 86 -21.29 -10.89 -4.55
CA TYR A 86 -21.30 -9.49 -4.13
C TYR A 86 -21.59 -8.53 -5.28
N TRP A 87 -21.35 -8.97 -6.51
CA TRP A 87 -21.57 -8.17 -7.71
C TRP A 87 -22.23 -9.03 -8.81
N PRO A 88 -23.57 -9.11 -8.84
CA PRO A 88 -24.31 -10.04 -9.71
C PRO A 88 -23.99 -9.93 -11.21
N GLU A 89 -23.67 -8.74 -11.70
CA GLU A 89 -23.26 -8.48 -13.08
C GLU A 89 -22.03 -9.28 -13.51
N LEU A 90 -21.20 -9.73 -12.55
CA LEU A 90 -20.04 -10.57 -12.82
C LEU A 90 -20.38 -12.04 -13.06
N GLN A 91 -21.62 -12.49 -12.90
CA GLN A 91 -21.98 -13.92 -12.91
C GLN A 91 -21.48 -14.68 -14.15
N LYS A 92 -21.48 -14.04 -15.32
CA LYS A 92 -21.04 -14.63 -16.61
C LYS A 92 -19.61 -14.24 -17.02
N SER A 93 -18.88 -13.56 -16.15
CA SER A 93 -17.51 -13.08 -16.42
C SER A 93 -16.46 -14.13 -16.07
N GLU A 94 -15.28 -14.03 -16.70
CA GLU A 94 -14.13 -14.89 -16.39
C GLU A 94 -13.64 -14.69 -14.95
N ILE A 95 -13.71 -13.46 -14.41
CA ILE A 95 -13.29 -13.17 -13.04
C ILE A 95 -14.17 -13.87 -11.99
N ASN A 96 -15.38 -14.29 -12.35
CA ASN A 96 -16.24 -15.05 -11.43
C ASN A 96 -15.82 -16.53 -11.27
N LYS A 97 -14.91 -17.03 -12.12
CA LYS A 97 -14.41 -18.42 -12.02
C LYS A 97 -13.40 -18.61 -10.88
N VAL A 98 -12.90 -17.53 -10.31
CA VAL A 98 -11.94 -17.55 -9.20
C VAL A 98 -12.62 -17.14 -7.89
N SER A 99 -12.05 -17.60 -6.79
CA SER A 99 -12.46 -17.23 -5.43
C SER A 99 -11.90 -15.87 -5.02
N LEU A 100 -12.50 -15.27 -3.98
CA LEU A 100 -11.94 -14.06 -3.38
C LEU A 100 -10.53 -14.26 -2.84
N LEU A 101 -10.18 -15.46 -2.35
CA LEU A 101 -8.83 -15.79 -1.91
C LEU A 101 -7.82 -15.60 -3.05
N GLU A 102 -8.11 -16.18 -4.21
CA GLU A 102 -7.22 -16.13 -5.37
C GLU A 102 -7.03 -14.70 -5.88
N LEU A 103 -8.05 -13.85 -5.76
CA LEU A 103 -7.94 -12.43 -6.09
C LEU A 103 -7.02 -11.68 -5.13
N VAL A 104 -7.15 -11.88 -3.81
CA VAL A 104 -6.34 -11.16 -2.82
C VAL A 104 -4.91 -11.69 -2.72
N THR A 105 -4.62 -12.87 -3.27
CA THR A 105 -3.28 -13.47 -3.34
C THR A 105 -2.64 -13.43 -4.73
N TYR A 106 -3.28 -12.80 -5.72
CA TYR A 106 -2.78 -12.70 -7.10
C TYR A 106 -2.58 -14.06 -7.79
N THR A 107 -3.36 -15.07 -7.41
CA THR A 107 -3.30 -16.43 -7.98
C THR A 107 -4.48 -16.75 -8.88
N SER A 108 -5.24 -15.74 -9.30
CA SER A 108 -6.38 -15.88 -10.21
C SER A 108 -6.01 -16.19 -11.67
N GLY A 109 -4.73 -16.50 -11.96
CA GLY A 109 -4.20 -16.77 -13.29
C GLY A 109 -3.52 -15.54 -13.92
N ASN A 110 -4.29 -14.73 -14.67
CA ASN A 110 -3.75 -13.75 -15.62
C ASN A 110 -4.29 -12.32 -15.45
N LEU A 111 -4.57 -11.87 -14.22
CA LEU A 111 -4.89 -10.45 -14.03
C LEU A 111 -3.61 -9.60 -14.26
N PRO A 112 -3.67 -8.56 -15.11
CA PRO A 112 -2.51 -7.72 -15.41
C PRO A 112 -2.12 -6.85 -14.21
N LEU A 113 -0.90 -6.30 -14.24
CA LEU A 113 -0.38 -5.41 -13.20
C LEU A 113 -1.25 -4.16 -13.00
N GLN A 114 -1.81 -3.63 -14.09
CA GLN A 114 -2.69 -2.46 -14.11
C GLN A 114 -3.87 -2.74 -15.04
N PHE A 115 -4.96 -1.97 -14.88
CA PHE A 115 -6.03 -1.98 -15.87
C PHE A 115 -5.50 -1.57 -17.25
N PRO A 116 -6.03 -2.13 -18.34
CA PRO A 116 -5.68 -1.69 -19.70
C PRO A 116 -6.04 -0.22 -19.94
N ASP A 117 -5.24 0.50 -20.75
CA ASP A 117 -5.40 1.94 -21.02
C ASP A 117 -6.77 2.35 -21.58
N ASN A 118 -7.47 1.42 -22.24
CA ASN A 118 -8.80 1.65 -22.81
C ASN A 118 -9.91 1.60 -21.75
N VAL A 119 -9.65 1.06 -20.56
CA VAL A 119 -10.57 1.12 -19.42
C VAL A 119 -10.36 2.44 -18.71
N LYS A 120 -11.35 3.32 -18.79
CA LYS A 120 -11.33 4.64 -18.16
C LYS A 120 -12.47 4.72 -17.15
N THR A 121 -12.27 5.47 -16.08
CA THR A 121 -13.37 5.89 -15.22
C THR A 121 -14.25 6.85 -16.02
N ASP A 122 -15.58 6.73 -15.89
CA ASP A 122 -16.49 7.74 -16.41
C ASP A 122 -16.10 9.11 -15.84
N GLN A 123 -16.09 10.14 -16.69
CA GLN A 123 -15.86 11.52 -16.26
C GLN A 123 -17.05 12.07 -15.48
#